data_AF-A0ABC8TLR2-F1
#
_entry.id   AF-A0ABC8TLR2-F1
#
_cell.length_a   1.000
_cell.length_b   1.000
_cell.length_c   1.000
_cell.angle_alpha   90.00
_cell.angle_beta   90.00
_cell.angle_gamma   90.00
#
_symmetry.space_group_name_H-M   'P 1'
#
loop_
_entity.id
_entity.type
_entity.pdbx_description
1 polymer ?
#
loop_
_entity_poly.entity_id
_entity_poly.type
_entity_poly.pdbx_seq_one_letter_code
_entity_poly.pdbx_strand_id
1 'polypeptide(L)'
;MRSYYCGYAASSAALPSLLNLKNVSPPFFNISLNLGGGNGGEEEDRSYQSAKLTVPDYKWRLVIAYDGTRFSGWQYQVSPPTIQCIVEEALTRVTKLERKDLHLVGASRTDAGVHAWGQVAHFVTPFNYDRLESIHAALNGLLPSDIRVRQISPAVPEFHARFSVKGKIYHYKIYNDSTMDPFQRHFAYHSIYKLNAALMREAAKHFVGKHDFSAFANTSRNDRTPNPVKNIFHFDVNEMGPLLQLEVEGSGFLYRQVRNMVALLLQIGREAIPPDIVPRILSSRDRKELATYALSAPPHGLSLVAVKYNEEHLRLPTNCPATSFGRHHSITKCKVPCL
;
A
#
# COMPACT_ATOMS: atom_id res chain seq x y z
N MET A 1 53.62 23.19 7.41
CA MET A 1 53.04 24.28 8.25
C MET A 1 52.06 25.05 7.36
N ARG A 2 50.77 25.24 7.61
CA ARG A 2 49.86 25.00 8.74
C ARG A 2 48.51 24.64 8.13
N SER A 3 47.90 23.54 8.58
CA SER A 3 46.46 23.28 8.39
C SER A 3 45.69 24.02 9.47
N TYR A 4 44.58 24.66 9.09
CA TYR A 4 43.57 25.11 10.05
C TYR A 4 42.42 24.09 10.10
N TYR A 5 42.22 23.56 11.29
CA TYR A 5 41.13 22.70 11.73
C TYR A 5 39.82 23.48 11.90
N CYS A 6 38.69 22.87 11.54
CA CYS A 6 37.39 23.03 12.18
C CYS A 6 36.55 21.81 11.74
N GLY A 7 36.11 20.84 12.55
CA GLY A 7 35.93 20.80 13.99
C GLY A 7 34.44 20.93 14.34
N TYR A 8 33.60 19.95 13.98
CA TYR A 8 32.26 19.81 14.58
C TYR A 8 32.07 18.42 15.16
N ALA A 9 31.99 18.42 16.49
CA ALA A 9 31.77 17.29 17.36
C ALA A 9 30.31 16.83 17.31
N ALA A 10 30.12 15.51 17.35
CA ALA A 10 28.85 14.86 17.57
C ALA A 10 28.37 15.11 19.01
N SER A 11 27.18 15.68 19.16
CA SER A 11 26.45 15.71 20.42
C SER A 11 25.41 14.59 20.41
N SER A 12 25.62 13.59 21.27
CA SER A 12 24.60 12.61 21.63
C SER A 12 23.69 13.22 22.70
N ALA A 13 22.41 13.37 22.39
CA ALA A 13 21.39 13.69 23.37
C ALA A 13 20.62 12.40 23.71
N ALA A 14 20.90 11.88 24.90
CA ALA A 14 20.23 10.74 25.50
C ALA A 14 18.78 11.11 25.91
N LEU A 15 17.88 10.16 25.72
CA LEU A 15 16.49 10.19 26.18
C LEU A 15 16.43 10.17 27.72
N PRO A 16 15.61 11.00 28.39
CA PRO A 16 15.40 10.89 29.82
C PRO A 16 14.54 9.68 30.20
N SER A 17 15.00 8.96 31.22
CA SER A 17 14.35 7.88 31.93
C SER A 17 13.06 8.32 32.64
N LEU A 18 11.96 7.62 32.38
CA LEU A 18 10.71 7.68 33.16
C LEU A 18 10.80 6.70 34.34
N LEU A 19 10.94 7.19 35.58
CA LEU A 19 10.70 6.44 36.81
C LEU A 19 10.46 7.41 37.98
N ASN A 20 9.20 7.75 38.23
CA ASN A 20 8.58 7.91 39.56
C ASN A 20 7.30 8.73 39.41
N LEU A 21 6.15 8.08 39.66
CA LEU A 21 5.02 8.67 40.37
C LEU A 21 4.13 7.51 40.82
N LYS A 22 4.31 7.14 42.09
CA LYS A 22 3.37 6.33 42.86
C LYS A 22 2.11 7.17 43.14
N ASN A 23 1.01 6.46 43.35
CA ASN A 23 -0.24 6.88 44.01
C ASN A 23 -1.22 7.72 43.19
N VAL A 24 -2.15 7.06 42.48
CA VAL A 24 -3.58 7.38 42.54
C VAL A 24 -4.38 6.09 42.34
N SER A 25 -5.12 5.68 43.37
CA SER A 25 -6.06 4.55 43.36
C SER A 25 -7.36 4.94 42.65
N PRO A 26 -7.99 4.08 41.83
CA PRO A 26 -9.35 4.31 41.35
C PRO A 26 -10.39 3.83 42.37
N PRO A 27 -11.61 4.39 42.38
CA PRO A 27 -12.62 4.13 43.39
C PRO A 27 -13.24 2.74 43.24
N PHE A 28 -13.34 2.04 44.38
CA PHE A 28 -14.05 0.79 44.57
C PHE A 28 -15.56 1.01 44.36
N PHE A 29 -16.17 0.24 43.45
CA PHE A 29 -17.61 0.01 43.47
C PHE A 29 -17.89 -1.26 44.26
N ASN A 30 -18.49 -1.09 45.45
CA ASN A 30 -19.03 -2.16 46.27
C ASN A 30 -20.29 -2.73 45.63
N ILE A 31 -20.34 -4.04 45.41
CA ILE A 31 -21.59 -4.78 45.25
C ILE A 31 -21.60 -5.83 46.36
N SER A 32 -22.50 -5.63 47.32
CA SER A 32 -22.84 -6.61 48.36
C SER A 32 -23.46 -7.83 47.72
N LEU A 33 -22.97 -9.03 48.05
CA LEU A 33 -23.65 -10.29 47.81
C LEU A 33 -23.88 -10.99 49.15
N ASN A 34 -25.16 -11.20 49.45
CA ASN A 34 -25.65 -11.94 50.60
C ASN A 34 -25.22 -13.41 50.53
N LEU A 35 -24.77 -13.93 51.66
CA LEU A 35 -24.55 -15.35 51.91
C LEU A 35 -25.90 -16.04 52.15
N GLY A 36 -26.13 -17.14 51.43
CA GLY A 36 -27.20 -18.11 51.70
C GLY A 36 -26.80 -19.45 51.09
N GLY A 37 -26.55 -20.44 51.94
CA GLY A 37 -26.03 -21.75 51.55
C GLY A 37 -27.10 -22.79 51.21
N GLY A 38 -26.63 -23.96 50.75
CA GLY A 38 -27.36 -25.24 50.89
C GLY A 38 -27.50 -26.10 49.62
N ASN A 39 -26.62 -27.10 49.52
CA ASN A 39 -26.77 -28.46 48.96
C ASN A 39 -27.29 -28.74 47.53
N GLY A 40 -26.42 -29.41 46.76
CA GLY A 40 -26.64 -30.78 46.25
C GLY A 40 -27.29 -30.95 44.86
N GLY A 41 -26.59 -31.63 43.95
CA GLY A 41 -27.18 -32.23 42.74
C GLY A 41 -26.30 -32.12 41.50
N GLU A 42 -25.88 -33.27 40.98
CA GLU A 42 -25.13 -33.48 39.73
C GLU A 42 -25.97 -33.19 38.47
N GLU A 43 -25.28 -33.04 37.33
CA GLU A 43 -25.77 -33.00 35.93
C GLU A 43 -26.39 -31.69 35.38
N GLU A 44 -25.60 -30.92 34.63
CA GLU A 44 -25.73 -30.72 33.17
C GLU A 44 -24.83 -29.54 32.72
N ASP A 45 -23.74 -29.88 32.03
CA ASP A 45 -22.82 -28.93 31.41
C ASP A 45 -23.44 -28.37 30.12
N ARG A 46 -24.28 -27.33 30.26
CA ARG A 46 -24.70 -26.48 29.14
C ARG A 46 -24.01 -25.14 29.25
N SER A 47 -22.90 -25.05 28.52
CA SER A 47 -22.12 -23.86 28.25
C SER A 47 -23.02 -22.63 28.02
N TYR A 48 -22.89 -21.65 28.89
CA TYR A 48 -23.32 -20.28 28.69
C TYR A 48 -22.61 -19.70 27.46
N GLN A 49 -23.23 -19.83 26.28
CA GLN A 49 -22.97 -18.92 25.18
C GLN A 49 -23.63 -17.59 25.54
N SER A 50 -22.88 -16.76 26.27
CA SER A 50 -23.12 -15.32 26.31
C SER A 50 -23.13 -14.82 24.87
N ALA A 51 -24.33 -14.58 24.33
CA ALA A 51 -24.55 -13.88 23.08
C ALA A 51 -23.85 -12.53 23.15
N LYS A 52 -22.66 -12.45 22.53
CA LYS A 52 -21.97 -11.19 22.31
C LYS A 52 -22.87 -10.41 21.35
N LEU A 53 -23.59 -9.42 21.87
CA LEU A 53 -24.24 -8.39 21.06
C LEU A 53 -23.15 -7.77 20.18
N THR A 54 -23.01 -8.24 18.94
CA THR A 54 -22.08 -7.67 17.97
C THR A 54 -22.65 -6.32 17.59
N VAL A 55 -22.11 -5.27 18.23
CA VAL A 55 -22.27 -3.90 17.74
C VAL A 55 -21.86 -3.92 16.25
N PRO A 56 -22.68 -3.41 15.33
CA PRO A 56 -22.36 -3.49 13.92
C PRO A 56 -21.05 -2.75 13.64
N ASP A 57 -20.07 -3.46 13.09
CA ASP A 57 -18.81 -2.86 12.66
C ASP A 57 -19.07 -2.00 11.42
N TYR A 58 -18.77 -0.72 11.52
CA TYR A 58 -18.79 0.22 10.40
C TYR A 58 -17.47 0.12 9.64
N LYS A 59 -17.54 0.00 8.31
CA LYS A 59 -16.35 -0.13 7.47
C LYS A 59 -16.06 1.16 6.71
N TRP A 60 -14.81 1.57 6.76
CA TRP A 60 -14.33 2.81 6.15
C TRP A 60 -13.21 2.53 5.17
N ARG A 61 -13.30 3.13 4.00
CA ARG A 61 -12.30 3.08 2.93
C ARG A 61 -11.48 4.35 2.95
N LEU A 62 -10.17 4.19 2.81
CA LEU A 62 -9.20 5.26 2.61
C LEU A 62 -8.60 5.14 1.21
N VAL A 63 -8.46 6.26 0.51
CA VAL A 63 -7.56 6.41 -0.65
C VAL A 63 -6.35 7.20 -0.17
N ILE A 64 -5.16 6.64 -0.29
CA ILE A 64 -3.93 7.14 0.30
C ILE A 64 -2.90 7.33 -0.82
N ALA A 65 -2.30 8.51 -0.84
CA ALA A 65 -1.09 8.79 -1.60
C ALA A 65 0.11 8.88 -0.66
N TYR A 66 1.27 8.41 -1.13
CA TYR A 66 2.51 8.59 -0.42
C TYR A 66 3.74 8.64 -1.33
N ASP A 67 4.71 9.44 -0.91
CA ASP A 67 6.09 9.32 -1.35
C ASP A 67 6.79 8.19 -0.56
N GLY A 68 7.13 7.10 -1.25
CA GLY A 68 7.74 5.92 -0.63
C GLY A 68 9.23 6.05 -0.32
N THR A 69 9.90 7.14 -0.72
CA THR A 69 11.37 7.27 -0.70
C THR A 69 11.98 6.95 0.67
N ARG A 70 11.35 7.40 1.76
CA ARG A 70 11.86 7.26 3.13
C ARG A 70 11.28 6.08 3.91
N PHE A 71 10.50 5.22 3.28
CA PHE A 71 9.74 4.17 3.95
C PHE A 71 10.14 2.77 3.48
N SER A 72 10.04 1.81 4.40
CA SER A 72 10.29 0.38 4.14
C SER A 72 9.09 -0.34 3.49
N GLY A 73 8.32 0.42 2.70
CA GLY A 73 7.14 -0.03 1.99
C GLY A 73 5.85 0.14 2.81
N TRP A 74 4.77 -0.44 2.29
CA TRP A 74 3.45 -0.34 2.92
C TRP A 74 3.36 -1.14 4.22
N GLN A 75 3.67 -2.44 4.15
CA GLN A 75 3.29 -3.42 5.16
C GLN A 75 3.96 -3.15 6.51
N TYR A 76 3.18 -3.19 7.60
CA TYR A 76 3.69 -3.02 8.96
C TYR A 76 4.93 -3.89 9.25
N GLN A 77 5.95 -3.27 9.85
CA GLN A 77 7.17 -3.89 10.38
C GLN A 77 7.54 -3.16 11.66
N VAL A 78 8.18 -3.85 12.61
CA VAL A 78 8.61 -3.28 13.91
C VAL A 78 9.66 -2.17 13.72
N SER A 79 10.53 -2.32 12.71
CA SER A 79 11.50 -1.33 12.25
C SER A 79 11.99 -1.79 10.87
N PRO A 80 12.22 -0.91 9.87
CA PRO A 80 12.17 0.56 9.83
C PRO A 80 10.74 1.12 9.56
N PRO A 81 10.51 2.46 9.47
CA PRO A 81 9.14 3.00 9.37
C PRO A 81 8.45 2.55 8.09
N THR A 82 7.18 2.16 8.24
CA THR A 82 6.31 1.67 7.16
C THR A 82 5.08 2.54 7.09
N ILE A 83 4.51 2.69 5.89
CA ILE A 83 3.33 3.54 5.68
C ILE A 83 2.16 3.06 6.54
N GLN A 84 1.93 1.74 6.63
CA GLN A 84 0.86 1.17 7.44
C GLN A 84 1.00 1.55 8.92
N CYS A 85 2.20 1.49 9.49
CA CYS A 85 2.43 1.85 10.90
C CYS A 85 2.00 3.31 11.17
N ILE A 86 2.47 4.24 10.34
CA ILE A 86 2.16 5.67 10.50
C ILE A 86 0.66 5.95 10.33
N VAL A 87 0.00 5.29 9.38
CA VAL A 87 -1.46 5.40 9.18
C VAL A 87 -2.22 4.80 10.36
N GLU A 88 -1.80 3.66 10.91
CA GLU A 88 -2.40 3.04 12.10
C GLU A 88 -2.24 3.90 13.35
N GLU A 89 -1.09 4.54 13.54
CA GLU A 89 -0.86 5.50 14.63
C GLU A 89 -1.78 6.72 14.54
N ALA A 90 -1.92 7.30 13.34
CA ALA A 90 -2.84 8.40 13.10
C ALA A 90 -4.30 7.99 13.36
N LEU A 91 -4.72 6.81 12.85
CA LEU A 91 -6.05 6.26 13.10
C LEU A 91 -6.28 6.03 14.59
N THR A 92 -5.36 5.40 15.31
CA THR A 92 -5.44 5.16 16.76
C THR A 92 -5.68 6.47 17.54
N ARG A 93 -4.98 7.56 17.15
CA ARG A 93 -5.16 8.87 17.79
C ARG A 93 -6.52 9.50 17.50
N VAL A 94 -7.05 9.32 16.30
CA VAL A 94 -8.33 9.89 15.87
C VAL A 94 -9.52 9.09 16.41
N THR A 95 -9.47 7.76 16.30
CA THR A 95 -10.57 6.86 16.67
C THR A 95 -10.57 6.48 18.14
N LYS A 96 -9.43 6.62 18.84
CA LYS A 96 -9.19 6.13 20.21
C LYS A 96 -9.27 4.60 20.35
N LEU A 97 -9.25 3.87 19.24
CA LEU A 97 -9.19 2.40 19.23
C LEU A 97 -7.74 1.94 19.25
N GLU A 98 -7.47 0.77 19.82
CA GLU A 98 -6.15 0.17 19.70
C GLU A 98 -5.90 -0.29 18.24
N ARG A 99 -4.63 -0.38 17.86
CA ARG A 99 -4.20 -0.84 16.53
C ARG A 99 -4.89 -2.14 16.09
N LYS A 100 -5.04 -3.10 17.01
CA LYS A 100 -5.62 -4.41 16.73
C LYS A 100 -7.12 -4.34 16.38
N ASP A 101 -7.82 -3.35 16.93
CA ASP A 101 -9.26 -3.17 16.77
C ASP A 101 -9.61 -2.39 15.49
N LEU A 102 -8.64 -1.67 14.91
CA LEU A 102 -8.83 -0.99 13.62
C LEU A 102 -9.01 -1.97 12.46
N HIS A 103 -8.42 -3.17 12.55
CA HIS A 103 -8.35 -4.14 11.47
C HIS A 103 -7.93 -3.52 10.11
N LEU A 104 -6.94 -2.62 10.11
CA LEU A 104 -6.51 -1.92 8.89
C LEU A 104 -5.90 -2.90 7.88
N VAL A 105 -6.48 -2.96 6.68
CA VAL A 105 -5.99 -3.78 5.57
C VAL A 105 -5.81 -2.95 4.31
N GLY A 106 -4.59 -2.95 3.78
CA GLY A 106 -4.25 -2.36 2.49
C GLY A 106 -4.57 -3.27 1.30
N ALA A 107 -4.90 -2.66 0.17
CA ALA A 107 -5.21 -3.33 -1.09
C ALA A 107 -3.99 -3.94 -1.77
N SER A 108 -2.86 -3.24 -1.68
CA SER A 108 -1.58 -3.68 -2.23
C SER A 108 -0.48 -3.60 -1.20
N ARG A 109 0.49 -4.51 -1.28
CA ARG A 109 1.80 -4.26 -0.69
C ARG A 109 2.62 -3.48 -1.72
N THR A 110 3.32 -2.47 -1.26
CA THR A 110 4.35 -1.77 -2.04
C THR A 110 5.69 -2.00 -1.35
N ASP A 111 6.73 -2.18 -2.15
CA ASP A 111 8.08 -2.40 -1.66
C ASP A 111 8.67 -1.11 -1.07
N ALA A 112 9.78 -1.22 -0.35
CA ALA A 112 10.57 -0.07 0.08
C ALA A 112 10.93 0.83 -1.13
N GLY A 113 10.73 2.14 -0.98
CA GLY A 113 10.97 3.12 -2.04
C GLY A 113 9.91 3.20 -3.15
N VAL A 114 8.85 2.39 -3.13
CA VAL A 114 7.76 2.47 -4.12
C VAL A 114 6.70 3.47 -3.65
N HIS A 115 6.24 4.35 -4.54
CA HIS A 115 5.25 5.37 -4.22
C HIS A 115 3.81 4.87 -4.44
N ALA A 116 2.83 5.65 -3.99
CA ALA A 116 1.44 5.46 -4.41
C ALA A 116 0.73 6.79 -4.57
N TRP A 117 -0.17 6.86 -5.54
CA TRP A 117 -1.13 7.93 -5.72
C TRP A 117 -2.55 7.54 -5.28
N GLY A 118 -2.82 6.23 -5.28
CA GLY A 118 -4.14 5.66 -5.01
C GLY A 118 -4.08 4.30 -4.36
N GLN A 119 -3.22 4.13 -3.34
CA GLN A 119 -3.33 2.99 -2.45
C GLN A 119 -4.70 3.02 -1.79
N VAL A 120 -5.37 1.88 -1.71
CA VAL A 120 -6.64 1.77 -1.00
C VAL A 120 -6.44 0.94 0.26
N ALA A 121 -7.03 1.37 1.36
CA ALA A 121 -7.09 0.60 2.59
C ALA A 121 -8.50 0.63 3.16
N HIS A 122 -8.83 -0.32 4.03
CA HIS A 122 -10.03 -0.24 4.86
C HIS A 122 -9.71 -0.50 6.32
N PHE A 123 -10.48 0.11 7.20
CA PHE A 123 -10.48 -0.16 8.64
C PHE A 123 -11.93 -0.24 9.13
N VAL A 124 -12.13 -0.68 10.36
CA VAL A 124 -13.45 -0.79 10.98
C VAL A 124 -13.52 -0.02 12.29
N THR A 125 -14.73 0.35 12.69
CA THR A 125 -15.04 0.93 14.01
C THR A 125 -16.35 0.36 14.54
N PRO A 126 -16.51 0.22 15.87
CA PRO A 126 -17.77 -0.22 16.47
C PRO A 126 -18.83 0.91 16.54
N PHE A 127 -18.55 2.06 15.94
CA PHE A 127 -19.42 3.24 15.94
C PHE A 127 -19.39 3.94 14.58
N ASN A 128 -20.48 4.64 14.26
CA ASN A 128 -20.59 5.42 13.04
C ASN A 128 -19.89 6.78 13.18
N TYR A 129 -19.40 7.33 12.07
CA TYR A 129 -19.03 8.75 12.00
C TYR A 129 -20.08 9.54 11.25
N ASP A 130 -20.63 10.57 11.89
CA ASP A 130 -21.59 11.48 11.26
C ASP A 130 -20.92 12.57 10.41
N ARG A 131 -19.60 12.78 10.58
CA ARG A 131 -18.80 13.82 9.90
C ARG A 131 -17.44 13.30 9.45
N LEU A 132 -17.38 12.65 8.29
CA LEU A 132 -16.13 12.09 7.76
C LEU A 132 -15.09 13.16 7.38
N GLU A 133 -15.52 14.38 7.04
CA GLU A 133 -14.62 15.48 6.73
C GLU A 133 -13.72 15.84 7.92
N SER A 134 -14.26 15.80 9.14
CA SER A 134 -13.49 16.06 10.35
C SER A 134 -12.42 14.99 10.59
N ILE A 135 -12.77 13.72 10.35
CA ILE A 135 -11.84 12.58 10.45
C ILE A 135 -10.75 12.69 9.38
N HIS A 136 -11.13 13.05 8.15
CA HIS A 136 -10.21 13.26 7.04
C HIS A 136 -9.18 14.37 7.33
N ALA A 137 -9.65 15.50 7.85
CA ALA A 137 -8.81 16.62 8.24
C ALA A 137 -7.88 16.25 9.40
N ALA A 138 -8.40 15.57 10.44
CA ALA A 138 -7.61 15.13 11.59
C ALA A 138 -6.49 14.15 11.18
N LEU A 139 -6.79 13.17 10.31
CA LEU A 139 -5.79 12.24 9.78
C LEU A 139 -4.67 13.00 9.05
N ASN A 140 -5.01 13.88 8.12
CA ASN A 140 -4.00 14.64 7.37
C ASN A 140 -3.23 15.67 8.23
N GLY A 141 -3.80 16.13 9.35
CA GLY A 141 -3.10 16.96 10.32
C GLY A 141 -2.08 16.19 11.17
N LEU A 142 -2.26 14.87 11.34
CA LEU A 142 -1.34 14.00 12.09
C LEU A 142 -0.28 13.32 11.20
N LEU A 143 -0.59 13.11 9.92
CA LEU A 143 0.30 12.41 8.99
C LEU A 143 1.46 13.31 8.53
N PRO A 144 2.68 12.76 8.36
CA PRO A 144 3.81 13.50 7.78
C PRO A 144 3.50 13.96 6.36
N SER A 145 4.21 14.99 5.86
CA SER A 145 4.02 15.57 4.52
C SER A 145 3.96 14.55 3.37
N ASP A 146 4.71 13.47 3.53
CA ASP A 146 4.88 12.43 2.51
C ASP A 146 3.67 11.51 2.40
N ILE A 147 2.71 11.54 3.34
CA ILE A 147 1.54 10.64 3.36
C ILE A 147 0.28 11.49 3.43
N ARG A 148 -0.63 11.28 2.49
CA ARG A 148 -1.92 11.98 2.44
C ARG A 148 -3.06 11.01 2.25
N VAL A 149 -4.04 11.07 3.13
CA VAL A 149 -5.36 10.50 2.85
C VAL A 149 -6.02 11.46 1.86
N ARG A 150 -6.25 11.01 0.63
CA ARG A 150 -6.89 11.79 -0.44
C ARG A 150 -8.41 11.72 -0.37
N GLN A 151 -8.94 10.60 0.10
CA GLN A 151 -10.37 10.38 0.28
C GLN A 151 -10.60 9.45 1.47
N ILE A 152 -11.66 9.71 2.22
CA ILE A 152 -12.30 8.77 3.14
C ILE A 152 -13.75 8.59 2.70
N SER A 153 -14.24 7.36 2.72
CA SER A 153 -15.64 7.05 2.43
C SER A 153 -16.07 5.83 3.24
N PRO A 154 -17.36 5.63 3.49
CA PRO A 154 -17.85 4.35 3.98
C PRO A 154 -17.70 3.29 2.88
N ALA A 155 -17.84 2.03 3.29
CA ALA A 155 -17.99 0.90 2.40
C ALA A 155 -18.97 -0.09 3.01
N VAL A 156 -19.59 -0.92 2.17
CA VAL A 156 -20.45 -2.00 2.64
C VAL A 156 -19.65 -3.00 3.49
N PRO A 157 -20.27 -3.71 4.46
CA PRO A 157 -19.57 -4.68 5.31
C PRO A 157 -18.80 -5.76 4.53
N GLU A 158 -19.23 -6.11 3.33
CA GLU A 158 -18.63 -7.11 2.45
C GLU A 158 -17.37 -6.61 1.73
N PHE A 159 -17.14 -5.28 1.68
CA PHE A 159 -15.97 -4.72 1.03
C PHE A 159 -14.69 -5.18 1.71
N HIS A 160 -13.72 -5.62 0.91
CA HIS A 160 -12.39 -5.94 1.40
C HIS A 160 -11.34 -5.34 0.48
N ALA A 161 -10.56 -4.38 0.97
CA ALA A 161 -9.60 -3.62 0.17
C ALA A 161 -8.65 -4.51 -0.66
N ARG A 162 -8.25 -5.69 -0.15
CA ARG A 162 -7.39 -6.63 -0.88
C ARG A 162 -8.12 -7.61 -1.81
N PHE A 163 -9.33 -8.02 -1.46
CA PHE A 163 -9.99 -9.18 -2.10
C PHE A 163 -11.12 -8.79 -3.04
N SER A 164 -11.73 -7.62 -2.84
CA SER A 164 -12.74 -7.06 -3.75
C SER A 164 -12.13 -6.40 -5.00
N VAL A 165 -10.80 -6.40 -5.15
CA VAL A 165 -10.07 -5.74 -6.24
C VAL A 165 -10.45 -6.35 -7.60
N LYS A 166 -10.68 -5.48 -8.58
CA LYS A 166 -10.91 -5.84 -9.99
C LYS A 166 -9.72 -5.50 -10.90
N GLY A 167 -8.91 -4.53 -10.51
CA GLY A 167 -7.70 -4.16 -11.23
C GLY A 167 -6.79 -3.27 -10.40
N LYS A 168 -5.51 -3.26 -10.75
CA LYS A 168 -4.51 -2.34 -10.20
C LYS A 168 -3.75 -1.70 -11.36
N ILE A 169 -3.59 -0.38 -11.31
CA ILE A 169 -2.81 0.38 -12.27
C ILE A 169 -1.50 0.79 -11.61
N TYR A 170 -0.39 0.46 -12.25
CA TYR A 170 0.94 0.94 -11.88
C TYR A 170 1.52 1.78 -13.01
N HIS A 171 2.23 2.85 -12.63
CA HIS A 171 3.12 3.57 -13.53
C HIS A 171 4.56 3.29 -13.14
N TYR A 172 5.40 3.03 -14.13
CA TYR A 172 6.83 3.13 -13.99
C TYR A 172 7.35 4.26 -14.89
N LYS A 173 8.04 5.23 -14.30
CA LYS A 173 8.60 6.36 -15.03
C LYS A 173 10.10 6.18 -15.25
N ILE A 174 10.53 6.45 -16.48
CA ILE A 174 11.93 6.48 -16.89
C ILE A 174 12.20 7.87 -17.46
N TYR A 175 13.16 8.59 -16.90
CA TYR A 175 13.66 9.82 -17.49
C TYR A 175 14.80 9.47 -18.43
N ASN A 176 14.57 9.60 -19.73
CA ASN A 176 15.46 9.17 -20.79
C ASN A 176 16.10 10.34 -21.52
N ASP A 177 17.08 10.95 -20.85
CA ASP A 177 17.93 11.99 -21.41
C ASP A 177 19.33 11.87 -20.79
N SER A 178 20.32 12.50 -21.43
CA SER A 178 21.69 12.67 -20.96
C SER A 178 21.77 13.28 -19.56
N THR A 179 20.91 14.26 -19.26
CA THR A 179 20.92 15.02 -18.01
C THR A 179 19.60 14.87 -17.28
N MET A 180 19.63 14.36 -16.05
CA MET A 180 18.44 14.17 -15.23
C MET A 180 17.85 15.49 -14.75
N ASP A 181 16.55 15.68 -14.92
CA ASP A 181 15.83 16.76 -14.24
C ASP A 181 15.80 16.47 -12.73
N PRO A 182 16.35 17.38 -11.88
CA PRO A 182 16.33 17.18 -10.44
C PRO A 182 14.92 17.00 -9.88
N PHE A 183 13.86 17.57 -10.45
CA PHE A 183 12.49 17.40 -9.94
C PHE A 183 11.91 15.99 -10.17
N GLN A 184 12.47 15.24 -11.12
CA GLN A 184 12.05 13.87 -11.44
C GLN A 184 12.82 12.80 -10.65
N ARG A 185 13.95 13.16 -10.03
CA ARG A 185 14.95 12.19 -9.49
C ARG A 185 14.42 11.19 -8.46
N HIS A 186 13.36 11.56 -7.75
CA HIS A 186 12.72 10.69 -6.76
C HIS A 186 11.56 9.87 -7.32
N PHE A 187 11.09 10.15 -8.54
CA PHE A 187 9.88 9.57 -9.11
C PHE A 187 10.07 8.92 -10.48
N ALA A 188 11.28 8.97 -11.04
CA ALA A 188 11.64 8.37 -12.32
C ALA A 188 13.05 7.78 -12.28
N TYR A 189 13.22 6.62 -12.91
CA TYR A 189 14.53 6.02 -13.14
C TYR A 189 15.28 6.79 -14.23
N HIS A 190 16.49 7.28 -13.95
CA HIS A 190 17.32 7.92 -14.97
C HIS A 190 17.98 6.88 -15.88
N SER A 191 17.76 6.97 -17.20
CA SER A 191 18.52 6.22 -18.20
C SER A 191 19.23 7.17 -19.15
N ILE A 192 20.56 7.19 -19.09
CA ILE A 192 21.43 7.95 -20.00
C ILE A 192 21.47 7.34 -21.41
N TYR A 193 21.23 6.03 -21.54
CA TYR A 193 21.14 5.36 -22.84
C TYR A 193 19.79 5.65 -23.47
N LYS A 194 19.79 6.16 -24.71
CA LYS A 194 18.57 6.36 -25.50
C LYS A 194 17.82 5.03 -25.62
N LEU A 195 16.53 5.04 -25.32
CA LEU A 195 15.69 3.86 -25.36
C LEU A 195 14.81 3.87 -26.61
N ASN A 196 14.75 2.74 -27.29
CA ASN A 196 13.82 2.51 -28.38
C ASN A 196 12.43 2.17 -27.82
N ALA A 197 11.60 3.21 -27.67
CA ALA A 197 10.24 3.05 -27.15
C ALA A 197 9.35 2.16 -28.04
N ALA A 198 9.63 2.07 -29.35
CA ALA A 198 8.87 1.20 -30.25
C ALA A 198 9.10 -0.28 -29.94
N LEU A 199 10.35 -0.70 -29.75
CA LEU A 199 10.68 -2.07 -29.32
C LEU A 199 10.15 -2.38 -27.92
N MET A 200 10.17 -1.40 -27.00
CA MET A 200 9.56 -1.56 -25.68
C MET A 200 8.04 -1.80 -25.79
N ARG A 201 7.34 -1.08 -26.67
CA ARG A 201 5.90 -1.31 -26.93
C ARG A 201 5.64 -2.67 -27.54
N GLU A 202 6.46 -3.10 -28.49
CA GLU A 202 6.36 -4.43 -29.09
C GLU A 202 6.49 -5.51 -28.03
N ALA A 203 7.53 -5.45 -27.21
CA ALA A 203 7.75 -6.36 -26.11
C ALA A 203 6.63 -6.33 -25.04
N ALA A 204 6.12 -5.15 -24.72
CA ALA A 204 5.05 -4.98 -23.73
C ALA A 204 3.77 -5.75 -24.09
N LYS A 205 3.45 -5.86 -25.40
CA LYS A 205 2.28 -6.60 -25.90
C LYS A 205 2.33 -8.08 -25.51
N HIS A 206 3.51 -8.69 -25.43
CA HIS A 206 3.65 -10.11 -25.05
C HIS A 206 3.24 -10.39 -23.60
N PHE A 207 3.22 -9.37 -22.73
CA PHE A 207 2.76 -9.52 -21.35
C PHE A 207 1.24 -9.47 -21.22
N VAL A 208 0.52 -8.91 -22.20
CA VAL A 208 -0.94 -8.76 -22.15
C VAL A 208 -1.62 -10.11 -22.22
N GLY A 209 -2.70 -10.28 -21.44
CA GLY A 209 -3.43 -11.52 -21.30
C GLY A 209 -3.09 -12.31 -20.03
N LYS A 210 -3.53 -13.57 -20.01
CA LYS A 210 -3.43 -14.45 -18.85
C LYS A 210 -2.19 -15.33 -18.95
N HIS A 211 -1.22 -15.11 -18.06
CA HIS A 211 0.05 -15.84 -18.05
C HIS A 211 0.44 -16.28 -16.65
N ASP A 212 1.28 -17.30 -16.56
CA ASP A 212 2.06 -17.61 -15.36
C ASP A 212 3.26 -16.66 -15.29
N PHE A 213 3.32 -15.83 -14.23
CA PHE A 213 4.38 -14.84 -14.07
C PHE A 213 5.47 -15.28 -13.08
N SER A 214 5.64 -16.57 -12.83
CA SER A 214 6.68 -17.09 -11.92
C SER A 214 8.08 -16.62 -12.31
N ALA A 215 8.40 -16.59 -13.61
CA ALA A 215 9.67 -16.07 -14.11
C ALA A 215 9.90 -14.57 -13.84
N PHE A 216 8.83 -13.82 -13.55
CA PHE A 216 8.88 -12.39 -13.22
C PHE A 216 8.65 -12.13 -11.74
N ALA A 217 8.51 -13.16 -10.89
CA ALA A 217 8.28 -13.00 -9.46
C ALA A 217 9.55 -13.26 -8.65
N ASN A 218 9.71 -12.53 -7.55
CA ASN A 218 10.68 -12.88 -6.53
C ASN A 218 10.01 -13.76 -5.46
N THR A 219 10.76 -14.71 -4.90
CA THR A 219 10.30 -15.51 -3.75
C THR A 219 10.02 -14.59 -2.56
N SER A 220 8.83 -14.72 -1.97
CA SER A 220 8.48 -14.04 -0.72
C SER A 220 8.85 -14.92 0.47
N ARG A 221 9.30 -14.34 1.58
CA ARG A 221 9.64 -15.08 2.81
C ARG A 221 8.44 -15.69 3.56
N ASN A 222 7.21 -15.41 3.13
CA ASN A 222 6.01 -15.91 3.81
C ASN A 222 5.44 -17.13 3.06
N ASP A 223 5.15 -18.20 3.81
CA ASP A 223 4.76 -19.57 3.37
C ASP A 223 3.51 -19.73 2.49
N ARG A 224 2.87 -18.64 2.06
CA ARG A 224 1.73 -18.73 1.14
C ARG A 224 2.20 -18.43 -0.28
N THR A 225 2.28 -19.47 -1.11
CA THR A 225 2.52 -19.34 -2.55
C THR A 225 1.31 -18.64 -3.19
N PRO A 226 1.42 -17.36 -3.60
CA PRO A 226 0.32 -16.71 -4.30
C PRO A 226 0.11 -17.40 -5.65
N ASN A 227 -1.14 -17.43 -6.15
CA ASN A 227 -1.42 -17.91 -7.50
C ASN A 227 -0.51 -17.16 -8.50
N PRO A 228 0.38 -17.83 -9.24
CA PRO A 228 1.33 -17.18 -10.13
C PRO A 228 0.67 -16.67 -11.41
N VAL A 229 -0.54 -17.15 -11.71
CA VAL A 229 -1.30 -16.72 -12.87
C VAL A 229 -1.92 -15.35 -12.61
N LYS A 230 -1.63 -14.40 -13.51
CA LYS A 230 -2.21 -13.05 -13.52
C LYS A 230 -2.74 -12.72 -14.91
N ASN A 231 -3.70 -11.80 -14.96
CA ASN A 231 -4.19 -11.26 -16.22
C ASN A 231 -3.76 -9.79 -16.30
N ILE A 232 -2.95 -9.45 -17.29
CA ILE A 232 -2.60 -8.06 -17.62
C ILE A 232 -3.59 -7.61 -18.69
N PHE A 233 -4.34 -6.56 -18.38
CA PHE A 233 -5.38 -6.03 -19.26
C PHE A 233 -4.78 -5.14 -20.35
N HIS A 234 -3.80 -4.30 -19.99
CA HIS A 234 -3.01 -3.53 -20.94
C HIS A 234 -1.64 -3.20 -20.34
N PHE A 235 -0.67 -2.94 -21.23
CA PHE A 235 0.68 -2.50 -20.87
C PHE A 235 1.21 -1.55 -21.95
N ASP A 236 1.14 -0.25 -21.66
CA ASP A 236 1.45 0.82 -22.60
C ASP A 236 2.78 1.50 -22.26
N VAL A 237 3.49 1.95 -23.30
CA VAL A 237 4.72 2.75 -23.18
C VAL A 237 4.49 4.09 -23.88
N ASN A 238 4.30 5.13 -23.07
CA ASN A 238 3.95 6.47 -23.51
C ASN A 238 5.16 7.39 -23.46
N GLU A 239 5.44 8.10 -24.56
CA GLU A 239 6.49 9.11 -24.64
C GLU A 239 5.93 10.49 -24.28
N MET A 240 6.58 11.19 -23.37
CA MET A 240 6.18 12.50 -22.85
C MET A 240 7.40 13.42 -22.78
N GLY A 241 7.99 13.70 -23.95
CA GLY A 241 9.29 14.37 -24.05
C GLY A 241 10.40 13.45 -23.51
N PRO A 242 11.26 13.90 -22.57
CA PRO A 242 12.30 13.05 -21.99
C PRO A 242 11.74 11.98 -21.04
N LEU A 243 10.46 12.05 -20.66
CA LEU A 243 9.85 11.07 -19.77
C LEU A 243 9.15 9.96 -20.55
N LEU A 244 9.56 8.70 -20.31
CA LEU A 244 8.82 7.52 -20.72
C LEU A 244 7.98 7.01 -19.54
N GLN A 245 6.68 6.87 -19.75
CA GLN A 245 5.76 6.30 -18.76
C GLN A 245 5.27 4.93 -19.22
N LEU A 246 5.61 3.91 -18.44
CA LEU A 246 5.15 2.55 -18.59
C LEU A 246 3.91 2.36 -17.70
N GLU A 247 2.73 2.26 -18.31
CA GLU A 247 1.47 2.04 -17.61
C GLU A 247 1.05 0.59 -17.75
N VAL A 248 0.85 -0.11 -16.63
CA VAL A 248 0.37 -1.49 -16.62
C VAL A 248 -0.85 -1.63 -15.73
N GLU A 249 -1.91 -2.20 -16.31
CA GLU A 249 -3.09 -2.61 -15.57
C GLU A 249 -3.25 -4.11 -15.58
N GLY A 250 -3.56 -4.70 -14.42
CA GLY A 250 -3.88 -6.11 -14.35
C GLY A 250 -4.71 -6.47 -13.13
N SER A 251 -5.16 -7.73 -13.08
CA SER A 251 -5.97 -8.27 -11.98
C SER A 251 -5.23 -8.30 -10.62
N GLY A 252 -3.90 -8.18 -10.67
CA GLY A 252 -3.01 -8.13 -9.52
C GLY A 252 -1.58 -8.41 -9.99
N PHE A 253 -0.62 -8.26 -9.07
CA PHE A 253 0.79 -8.48 -9.38
C PHE A 253 1.47 -9.28 -8.27
N LEU A 254 2.41 -10.14 -8.66
CA LEU A 254 3.29 -10.87 -7.75
C LEU A 254 4.37 -9.93 -7.20
N TYR A 255 5.08 -10.39 -6.17
CA TYR A 255 6.16 -9.62 -5.55
C TYR A 255 7.23 -9.26 -6.60
N ARG A 256 7.47 -7.95 -6.77
CA ARG A 256 8.37 -7.33 -7.76
C ARG A 256 8.04 -7.56 -9.24
N GLN A 257 6.88 -8.13 -9.56
CA GLN A 257 6.52 -8.46 -10.95
C GLN A 257 6.65 -7.27 -11.90
N VAL A 258 6.03 -6.14 -11.58
CA VAL A 258 6.07 -4.95 -12.45
C VAL A 258 7.51 -4.48 -12.67
N ARG A 259 8.33 -4.40 -11.62
CA ARG A 259 9.73 -3.97 -11.70
C ARG A 259 10.60 -4.94 -12.50
N ASN A 260 10.30 -6.23 -12.45
CA ASN A 260 10.98 -7.25 -13.23
C ASN A 260 10.59 -7.20 -14.72
N MET A 261 9.31 -6.95 -15.04
CA MET A 261 8.88 -6.71 -16.42
C MET A 261 9.54 -5.45 -17.00
N VAL A 262 9.53 -4.35 -16.23
CA VAL A 262 10.20 -3.09 -16.62
C VAL A 262 11.70 -3.29 -16.83
N ALA A 263 12.36 -4.06 -15.98
CA ALA A 263 13.79 -4.33 -16.10
C ALA A 263 14.15 -5.02 -17.43
N LEU A 264 13.32 -5.96 -17.88
CA LEU A 264 13.50 -6.60 -19.18
C LEU A 264 13.23 -5.61 -20.33
N LEU A 265 12.17 -4.82 -20.23
CA LEU A 265 11.86 -3.77 -21.20
C LEU A 265 12.98 -2.73 -21.32
N LEU A 266 13.69 -2.43 -20.24
CA LEU A 266 14.87 -1.56 -20.28
C LEU A 266 16.01 -2.16 -21.13
N GLN A 267 16.23 -3.48 -21.07
CA GLN A 267 17.26 -4.13 -21.90
C GLN A 267 16.84 -4.18 -23.37
N ILE A 268 15.56 -4.46 -23.63
CA ILE A 268 14.99 -4.44 -24.99
C ILE A 268 15.02 -3.03 -25.57
N GLY A 269 14.67 -2.02 -24.78
CA GLY A 269 14.73 -0.61 -25.18
C GLY A 269 16.16 -0.14 -25.47
N ARG A 270 17.18 -0.74 -24.82
CA ARG A 270 18.59 -0.52 -25.16
C ARG A 270 19.05 -1.30 -26.40
N GLU A 271 18.16 -2.04 -27.03
CA GLU A 271 18.45 -2.94 -28.16
C GLU A 271 19.48 -4.02 -27.83
N ALA A 272 19.70 -4.31 -26.55
CA ALA A 272 20.66 -5.31 -26.09
C ALA A 272 20.16 -6.74 -26.29
N ILE A 273 18.83 -6.91 -26.30
CA ILE A 273 18.13 -8.17 -26.53
C ILE A 273 16.85 -7.93 -27.33
N PRO A 274 16.40 -8.89 -28.16
CA PRO A 274 15.21 -8.73 -28.98
C PRO A 274 13.89 -8.89 -28.18
N PRO A 275 12.76 -8.31 -28.65
CA PRO A 275 11.44 -8.44 -28.00
C PRO A 275 10.91 -9.88 -27.85
N ASP A 276 11.26 -10.79 -28.75
CA ASP A 276 10.79 -12.19 -28.79
C ASP A 276 11.27 -13.03 -27.59
N ILE A 277 12.18 -12.48 -26.78
CA ILE A 277 12.61 -13.09 -25.52
C ILE A 277 11.48 -13.13 -24.48
N VAL A 278 10.51 -12.21 -24.53
CA VAL A 278 9.44 -12.10 -23.51
C VAL A 278 8.61 -13.40 -23.44
N PRO A 279 8.04 -13.93 -24.55
CA PRO A 279 7.35 -15.22 -24.53
C PRO A 279 8.20 -16.39 -24.03
N ARG A 280 9.51 -16.41 -24.33
CA ARG A 280 10.43 -17.47 -23.87
C ARG A 280 10.59 -17.46 -22.36
N ILE A 281 10.81 -16.28 -21.76
CA ILE A 281 10.92 -16.11 -20.31
C ILE A 281 9.59 -16.45 -19.61
N LEU A 282 8.45 -16.02 -20.15
CA LEU A 282 7.14 -16.41 -19.61
C LEU A 282 6.95 -17.93 -19.62
N SER A 283 7.36 -18.60 -20.70
CA SER A 283 7.22 -20.04 -20.87
C SER A 283 8.13 -20.85 -19.93
N SER A 284 9.30 -20.31 -19.57
CA SER A 284 10.24 -21.00 -18.67
C SER A 284 9.70 -21.15 -17.25
N ARG A 285 8.88 -20.18 -16.80
CA ARG A 285 8.36 -20.07 -15.42
C ARG A 285 9.46 -20.04 -14.35
N ASP A 286 10.73 -19.88 -14.74
CA ASP A 286 11.88 -19.85 -13.85
C ASP A 286 12.44 -18.44 -13.76
N ARG A 287 12.48 -17.88 -12.55
CA ARG A 287 13.03 -16.55 -12.29
C ARG A 287 14.51 -16.44 -12.66
N LYS A 288 15.25 -17.55 -12.66
CA LYS A 288 16.65 -17.59 -13.08
C LYS A 288 16.81 -17.20 -14.54
N GLU A 289 15.86 -17.55 -15.40
CA GLU A 289 15.90 -17.19 -16.82
C GLU A 289 15.85 -15.67 -17.02
N LEU A 290 14.98 -14.95 -16.32
CA LEU A 290 15.00 -13.49 -16.36
C LEU A 290 16.31 -12.91 -15.77
N ALA A 291 16.92 -13.58 -14.79
CA ALA A 291 18.10 -13.09 -14.08
C ALA A 291 19.36 -13.07 -14.95
N THR A 292 19.40 -13.82 -16.06
CA THR A 292 20.51 -13.77 -17.02
C THR A 292 20.54 -12.46 -17.80
N TYR A 293 19.38 -11.82 -17.98
CA TYR A 293 19.24 -10.59 -18.77
C TYR A 293 19.10 -9.33 -17.90
N ALA A 294 18.37 -9.41 -16.78
CA ALA A 294 17.97 -8.21 -16.06
C ALA A 294 17.84 -8.39 -14.54
N LEU A 295 18.34 -7.38 -13.82
CA LEU A 295 18.08 -7.17 -12.39
C LEU A 295 16.84 -6.29 -12.22
N SER A 296 16.09 -6.52 -11.13
CA SER A 296 14.84 -5.79 -10.86
C SER A 296 15.03 -4.28 -10.92
N ALA A 297 14.13 -3.58 -11.62
CA ALA A 297 14.23 -2.13 -11.79
C ALA A 297 14.16 -1.41 -10.42
N PRO A 298 14.83 -0.25 -10.25
CA PRO A 298 14.77 0.52 -9.00
C PRO A 298 13.33 0.88 -8.59
N PRO A 299 13.01 0.91 -7.28
CA PRO A 299 11.63 1.08 -6.81
C PRO A 299 11.07 2.49 -7.00
N HIS A 300 11.91 3.53 -6.96
CA HIS A 300 11.50 4.94 -7.01
C HIS A 300 10.86 5.35 -8.35
N GLY A 301 11.09 4.60 -9.42
CA GLY A 301 10.36 4.81 -10.67
C GLY A 301 8.91 4.31 -10.62
N LEU A 302 8.55 3.45 -9.66
CA LEU A 302 7.26 2.77 -9.60
C LEU A 302 6.27 3.50 -8.67
N SER A 303 5.05 3.69 -9.15
CA SER A 303 3.92 4.20 -8.38
C SER A 303 2.67 3.33 -8.54
N LEU A 304 2.01 2.97 -7.44
CA LEU A 304 0.64 2.45 -7.47
C LEU A 304 -0.34 3.60 -7.71
N VAL A 305 -0.94 3.65 -8.89
CA VAL A 305 -1.77 4.80 -9.30
C VAL A 305 -3.21 4.66 -8.86
N ALA A 306 -3.79 3.47 -9.04
CA ALA A 306 -5.18 3.22 -8.72
C ALA A 306 -5.43 1.74 -8.39
N VAL A 307 -6.45 1.51 -7.57
CA VAL A 307 -7.05 0.20 -7.33
C VAL A 307 -8.53 0.28 -7.68
N LYS A 308 -8.98 -0.58 -8.60
CA LYS A 308 -10.35 -0.63 -9.12
C LYS A 308 -11.17 -1.65 -8.34
N TYR A 309 -12.44 -1.30 -8.09
CA TYR A 309 -13.44 -2.13 -7.42
C TYR A 309 -14.76 -2.05 -8.18
N ASN A 310 -15.70 -2.95 -7.88
CA ASN A 310 -17.09 -2.75 -8.28
C ASN A 310 -17.68 -1.59 -7.48
N GLU A 311 -18.39 -0.68 -8.16
CA GLU A 311 -19.05 0.48 -7.53
C GLU A 311 -20.03 0.08 -6.42
N GLU A 312 -20.66 -1.09 -6.53
CA GLU A 312 -21.57 -1.62 -5.52
C GLU A 312 -20.92 -1.80 -4.13
N HIS A 313 -19.63 -2.16 -4.08
CA HIS A 313 -18.90 -2.31 -2.82
C HIS A 313 -18.51 -0.96 -2.20
N LEU A 314 -18.56 0.12 -2.99
CA LEU A 314 -18.21 1.47 -2.56
C LEU A 314 -19.44 2.26 -2.10
N ARG A 315 -20.62 1.62 -2.07
CA ARG A 315 -21.87 2.22 -1.60
C ARG A 315 -21.93 2.30 -0.08
N LEU A 316 -22.87 3.12 0.37
CA LEU A 316 -23.28 3.22 1.76
C LEU A 316 -23.92 1.91 2.24
N PRO A 317 -23.70 1.50 3.50
CA PRO A 317 -24.59 0.57 4.18
C PRO A 317 -26.02 1.13 4.19
N THR A 318 -27.02 0.27 4.01
CA THR A 318 -28.44 0.63 3.80
C THR A 318 -29.05 1.51 4.90
N ASN A 319 -28.45 1.54 6.09
CA ASN A 319 -28.96 2.25 7.28
C ASN A 319 -28.14 3.51 7.65
N CYS A 320 -27.25 4.00 6.76
CA CYS A 320 -26.37 5.14 7.06
C CYS A 320 -27.01 6.48 6.64
N PRO A 321 -27.06 7.52 7.51
CA PRO A 321 -27.63 8.82 7.16
C PRO A 321 -26.87 9.49 5.99
N ALA A 322 -27.61 10.09 5.06
CA ALA A 322 -27.09 10.60 3.78
C ALA A 322 -26.16 11.83 3.88
N THR A 323 -25.90 12.37 5.07
CA THR A 323 -25.46 13.78 5.25
C THR A 323 -23.97 14.02 5.44
N SER A 324 -23.06 13.06 5.24
CA SER A 324 -21.63 13.38 5.33
C SER A 324 -20.75 12.40 4.58
N PHE A 325 -20.53 12.64 3.29
CA PHE A 325 -19.56 11.84 2.56
C PHE A 325 -18.67 12.73 1.71
N GLY A 326 -17.46 12.91 2.23
CA GLY A 326 -16.38 13.70 1.66
C GLY A 326 -16.24 13.51 0.16
N ARG A 327 -15.94 14.62 -0.52
CA ARG A 327 -16.00 14.80 -1.98
C ARG A 327 -15.63 13.53 -2.76
N HIS A 328 -16.63 12.88 -3.36
CA HIS A 328 -16.43 11.87 -4.40
C HIS A 328 -15.79 12.53 -5.64
N HIS A 329 -14.47 12.65 -5.66
CA HIS A 329 -13.77 12.90 -6.92
C HIS A 329 -13.62 11.54 -7.61
N SER A 330 -14.54 11.23 -8.53
CA SER A 330 -14.24 10.26 -9.58
C SER A 330 -12.99 10.76 -10.29
N ILE A 331 -11.87 10.05 -10.12
CA ILE A 331 -10.65 10.35 -10.87
C ILE A 331 -10.90 9.81 -12.27
N THR A 332 -11.60 10.58 -13.09
CA THR A 332 -12.00 10.13 -14.43
C THR A 332 -10.83 10.21 -15.42
N LYS A 333 -9.78 10.99 -15.11
CA LYS A 333 -8.50 10.99 -15.83
C LYS A 333 -7.39 11.37 -14.86
N CYS A 334 -6.44 10.48 -14.60
CA CYS A 334 -5.17 10.87 -13.97
C CYS A 334 -4.41 11.78 -14.94
N LYS A 335 -4.68 13.09 -14.91
CA LYS A 335 -3.64 14.07 -15.25
C LYS A 335 -2.74 14.14 -14.03
N VAL A 336 -1.82 13.18 -13.91
CA VAL A 336 -0.65 13.40 -13.07
C VAL A 336 0.02 14.64 -13.67
N PRO A 337 0.25 15.72 -12.91
CA PRO A 337 1.01 16.84 -13.45
C PRO A 337 2.34 16.29 -13.95
N CYS A 338 2.67 16.57 -15.21
CA CYS A 338 4.05 16.67 -15.63
C CYS A 338 4.63 17.90 -14.89
N LEU A 339 4.92 17.74 -13.60
CA LEU A 339 5.81 18.63 -12.88
C LEU A 339 7.16 17.95 -12.89
#